data_AF-C3XSH4-F1
#
_entry.id   AF-C3XSH4-F1
#
_cell.length_a   1.000
_cell.length_b   1.000
_cell.length_c   1.000
_cell.angle_alpha   90.00
_cell.angle_beta   90.00
_cell.angle_gamma   90.00
#
_symmetry.space_group_name_H-M   'P 1'
#
loop_
_entity.id
_entity.type
_entity.pdbx_description
1 polymer ?
#
loop_
_entity_poly.entity_id
_entity_poly.type
_entity_poly.pdbx_seq_one_letter_code
_entity_poly.pdbx_strand_id
1 'polypeptide(L)'
;SLCDFRPDCGDRSDETDCSKSYFINDMHFCIPADTICNFERDNCRWNNAPSAAMNWTRSTGADTQADPNSPSTDHTQQSSFGYFMYVDSTPAASSGVAELRSRTFNGAAAACRVEFAFYMYGSNAGTLELLMDTGIETFNTWQTIGGVSIGRRRQGFQLMFRHSYSGRYSGAVAVDDVTLRGCDFPLPQQSCTAGQWQCANRACIEKALLCDLSDDCGDNSDESACCKLH
;
A
#
# COMPACT_ATOMS: atom_id res chain seq x y z
N SER A 1 -17.82 -4.49 -10.04
CA SER A 1 -17.71 -3.96 -8.67
C SER A 1 -16.97 -2.64 -8.76
N LEU A 2 -17.01 -1.75 -7.77
CA LEU A 2 -16.25 -0.49 -7.85
C LEU A 2 -14.86 -0.69 -7.24
N CYS A 3 -13.79 -0.35 -7.98
CA CYS A 3 -12.38 -0.47 -7.56
C CYS A 3 -11.95 -1.89 -7.11
N ASP A 4 -12.18 -2.91 -7.94
CA ASP A 4 -11.77 -4.29 -7.62
C ASP A 4 -10.67 -4.86 -8.53
N PHE A 5 -10.03 -4.00 -9.32
CA PHE A 5 -8.96 -4.35 -10.24
C PHE A 5 -9.41 -5.27 -11.39
N ARG A 6 -10.73 -5.40 -11.62
CA ARG A 6 -11.30 -6.09 -12.77
C ARG A 6 -12.12 -5.11 -13.59
N PRO A 7 -11.90 -5.03 -14.92
CA PRO A 7 -12.78 -4.26 -15.78
C PRO A 7 -14.09 -5.03 -15.95
N ASP A 8 -15.05 -4.76 -15.08
CA ASP A 8 -16.36 -5.42 -15.11
C ASP A 8 -17.29 -4.76 -16.15
N CYS A 9 -16.95 -3.56 -16.65
CA CYS A 9 -17.65 -2.87 -17.73
C CYS A 9 -16.78 -2.72 -18.99
N GLY A 10 -17.41 -2.81 -20.18
CA GLY A 10 -16.73 -2.68 -21.48
C GLY A 10 -16.12 -1.29 -21.77
N ASP A 11 -16.54 -0.27 -21.02
CA ASP A 11 -16.02 1.10 -21.06
C ASP A 11 -15.10 1.45 -19.88
N ARG A 12 -14.89 0.51 -18.94
CA ARG A 12 -14.08 0.65 -17.71
C ARG A 12 -14.53 1.81 -16.80
N SER A 13 -15.78 2.25 -16.93
CA SER A 13 -16.34 3.35 -16.16
C SER A 13 -16.37 3.07 -14.65
N ASP A 14 -16.46 1.80 -14.27
CA ASP A 14 -16.41 1.32 -12.89
C ASP A 14 -15.06 1.54 -12.19
N GLU A 15 -14.01 1.86 -12.95
CA GLU A 15 -12.66 2.18 -12.47
C GLU A 15 -12.29 3.67 -12.69
N THR A 16 -13.22 4.51 -13.18
CA THR A 16 -12.94 5.93 -13.49
C THR A 16 -12.81 6.84 -12.27
N ASP A 17 -13.29 6.41 -11.09
CA ASP A 17 -13.26 7.18 -9.82
C ASP A 17 -12.32 6.58 -8.76
N CYS A 18 -11.32 5.80 -9.19
CA CYS A 18 -10.22 5.31 -8.33
C CYS A 18 -8.88 6.04 -8.65
N SER A 19 -8.95 7.03 -9.56
CA SER A 19 -8.03 8.13 -9.91
C SER A 19 -6.78 7.84 -10.79
N LYS A 20 -6.50 8.79 -11.71
CA LYS A 20 -5.43 8.95 -12.74
C LYS A 20 -5.29 7.88 -13.85
N SER A 21 -5.87 8.20 -15.01
CA SER A 21 -5.56 7.58 -16.30
C SER A 21 -4.17 8.00 -16.81
N TYR A 22 -3.30 7.03 -17.12
CA TYR A 22 -2.11 7.27 -17.95
C TYR A 22 -2.35 6.78 -19.38
N PHE A 23 -1.91 7.57 -20.36
CA PHE A 23 -1.89 7.19 -21.77
C PHE A 23 -0.46 6.78 -22.16
N ILE A 24 -0.30 5.53 -22.57
CA ILE A 24 0.90 5.07 -23.28
C ILE A 24 0.42 4.49 -24.60
N ASN A 25 0.87 5.05 -25.73
CA ASN A 25 0.52 4.58 -27.08
C ASN A 25 -0.99 4.34 -27.29
N ASP A 26 -1.84 5.31 -26.95
CA ASP A 26 -3.31 5.25 -27.05
C ASP A 26 -4.01 4.14 -26.23
N MET A 27 -3.30 3.44 -25.34
CA MET A 27 -3.89 2.54 -24.34
C MET A 27 -4.21 3.29 -23.05
N HIS A 28 -5.47 3.23 -22.64
CA HIS A 28 -5.93 3.73 -21.34
C HIS A 28 -5.55 2.74 -20.24
N PHE A 29 -4.56 3.08 -19.40
CA PHE A 29 -4.22 2.32 -18.22
C PHE A 29 -4.98 2.87 -17.01
N CYS A 30 -5.88 2.07 -16.44
CA CYS A 30 -6.52 2.32 -15.16
C CYS A 30 -5.56 1.85 -14.07
N ILE A 31 -4.59 2.68 -13.68
CA ILE A 31 -3.86 2.45 -12.42
C ILE A 31 -4.72 3.10 -11.35
N PRO A 32 -5.27 2.37 -10.37
CA PRO A 32 -6.03 3.02 -9.31
C PRO A 32 -5.06 3.88 -8.51
N ALA A 33 -5.14 5.22 -8.61
CA ALA A 33 -4.25 6.13 -7.88
C ALA A 33 -4.47 6.16 -6.37
N ASP A 34 -5.40 5.36 -5.84
CA ASP A 34 -5.40 4.96 -4.43
C ASP A 34 -4.20 4.03 -4.06
N THR A 35 -3.41 3.57 -5.05
CA THR A 35 -2.18 2.78 -4.84
C THR A 35 -0.92 3.64 -4.71
N ILE A 36 -1.00 4.96 -4.91
CA ILE A 36 0.12 5.90 -4.76
C ILE A 36 -0.36 7.07 -3.92
N CYS A 37 0.24 7.27 -2.75
CA CYS A 37 -0.06 8.37 -1.86
C CYS A 37 1.20 9.05 -1.35
N ASN A 38 1.47 10.22 -1.91
CA ASN A 38 2.54 11.13 -1.50
C ASN A 38 2.02 12.30 -0.65
N PHE A 39 0.76 12.21 -0.20
CA PHE A 39 0.08 13.20 0.61
C PHE A 39 0.04 14.64 0.08
N GLU A 40 0.41 14.94 -1.17
CA GLU A 40 0.56 16.34 -1.61
C GLU A 40 -0.75 17.10 -1.85
N ARG A 41 -1.82 16.36 -2.13
CA ARG A 41 -3.15 16.93 -2.37
C ARG A 41 -4.09 16.72 -1.19
N ASP A 42 -4.10 15.50 -0.68
CA ASP A 42 -5.00 15.01 0.35
C ASP A 42 -4.39 13.75 1.00
N ASN A 43 -5.16 13.06 1.84
CA ASN A 43 -4.69 11.87 2.55
C ASN A 43 -4.81 10.56 1.73
N CYS A 44 -5.21 10.60 0.46
CA CYS A 44 -5.47 9.43 -0.40
C CYS A 44 -6.33 8.35 0.28
N ARG A 45 -7.39 8.80 0.98
CA ARG A 45 -8.32 7.97 1.78
C ARG A 45 -7.66 7.19 2.93
N TRP A 46 -6.45 7.53 3.32
CA TRP A 46 -5.88 7.13 4.60
C TRP A 46 -6.56 7.92 5.72
N ASN A 47 -7.07 7.20 6.71
CA ASN A 47 -7.85 7.77 7.79
C ASN A 47 -7.34 7.30 9.14
N ASN A 48 -7.40 8.18 10.13
CA ASN A 48 -7.10 7.81 11.51
C ASN A 48 -8.09 6.75 12.00
N ALA A 49 -7.58 5.71 12.66
CA ALA A 49 -8.44 4.74 13.31
C ALA A 49 -9.15 5.41 14.50
N PRO A 50 -10.49 5.32 14.61
CA PRO A 50 -11.23 5.98 15.68
C PRO A 50 -10.92 5.41 17.07
N SER A 51 -10.32 4.21 17.13
CA SER A 51 -9.90 3.54 18.37
C SER A 51 -8.53 3.99 18.90
N ALA A 52 -7.76 4.74 18.11
CA ALA A 52 -6.42 5.17 18.50
C ALA A 52 -6.47 6.39 19.42
N ALA A 53 -5.58 6.43 20.42
CA ALA A 53 -5.51 7.54 21.38
C ALA A 53 -4.89 8.81 20.77
N MET A 54 -4.16 8.65 19.66
CA MET A 54 -3.46 9.70 18.95
C MET A 54 -3.77 9.62 17.46
N ASN A 55 -3.64 10.76 16.78
CA ASN A 55 -3.89 10.88 15.35
C ASN A 55 -2.61 11.16 14.59
N TRP A 56 -2.49 10.53 13.43
CA TRP A 56 -1.64 10.98 12.34
C TRP A 56 -2.23 12.25 11.74
N THR A 57 -1.38 13.24 11.53
CA THR A 57 -1.75 14.56 11.03
C THR A 57 -0.96 14.83 9.76
N ARG A 58 -1.65 15.29 8.71
CA ARG A 58 -0.99 15.74 7.48
C ARG A 58 -0.35 17.09 7.76
N SER A 59 0.96 17.19 7.61
CA SER A 59 1.73 18.38 8.00
C SER A 59 2.91 18.60 7.06
N THR A 60 3.43 19.81 7.09
CA THR A 60 4.65 20.18 6.38
C THR A 60 5.81 20.33 7.35
N GLY A 61 7.04 20.40 6.82
CA GLY A 61 8.22 20.77 7.62
C GLY A 61 8.08 22.17 8.22
N ALA A 62 7.37 23.08 7.53
CA ALA A 62 7.07 24.41 8.03
C ALA A 62 6.07 24.41 9.20
N ASP A 63 5.09 23.51 9.22
CA ASP A 63 4.09 23.42 10.29
C ASP A 63 4.69 22.83 11.58
N THR A 64 5.68 21.94 11.44
CA THR A 64 6.24 21.16 12.55
C THR A 64 7.50 21.76 13.16
N GLN A 65 7.91 22.98 12.77
CA GLN A 65 9.16 23.64 13.21
C GLN A 65 9.33 23.76 14.73
N ALA A 66 8.23 23.71 15.50
CA ALA A 66 8.28 23.76 16.96
C ALA A 66 8.78 22.46 17.60
N ASP A 67 8.69 21.33 16.91
CA ASP A 67 9.27 20.06 17.35
C ASP A 67 10.69 19.90 16.79
N PRO A 68 11.73 19.95 17.64
CA PRO A 68 13.11 19.80 17.18
C PRO A 68 13.44 18.41 16.60
N ASN A 69 12.58 17.41 16.80
CA ASN A 69 12.75 16.07 16.25
C ASN A 69 12.01 15.87 14.92
N SER A 70 11.15 16.80 14.50
CA SER A 70 10.36 16.61 13.28
C SER A 70 11.22 16.69 12.01
N PRO A 71 10.81 16.04 10.91
CA PRO A 71 11.47 16.23 9.63
C PRO A 71 11.26 17.67 9.12
N SER A 72 12.37 18.34 8.77
CA SER A 72 12.34 19.72 8.24
C SER A 72 11.83 19.83 6.80
N THR A 73 11.85 18.73 6.06
CA THR A 73 11.49 18.66 4.65
C THR A 73 10.74 17.38 4.35
N ASP A 74 9.77 17.49 3.47
CA ASP A 74 9.04 16.39 2.86
C ASP A 74 9.91 15.54 1.93
N HIS A 75 9.62 14.25 1.82
CA HIS A 75 10.41 13.32 1.00
C HIS A 75 10.10 13.44 -0.49
N THR A 76 8.83 13.62 -0.85
CA THR A 76 8.38 13.78 -2.24
C THR A 76 9.00 15.01 -2.92
N GLN A 77 8.82 16.19 -2.32
CA GLN A 77 9.24 17.47 -2.88
C GLN A 77 10.61 17.93 -2.42
N GLN A 78 11.21 17.26 -1.43
CA GLN A 78 12.48 17.67 -0.82
C GLN A 78 12.43 19.12 -0.33
N SER A 79 11.29 19.51 0.27
CA SER A 79 10.94 20.90 0.59
C SER A 79 10.19 21.00 1.92
N SER A 80 10.34 22.12 2.63
CA SER A 80 9.59 22.39 3.87
C SER A 80 8.09 22.65 3.64
N PHE A 81 7.66 22.77 2.38
CA PHE A 81 6.25 23.00 2.00
C PHE A 81 5.56 21.76 1.43
N GLY A 82 6.29 20.66 1.21
CA GLY A 82 5.69 19.37 0.87
C GLY A 82 5.02 18.74 2.08
N TYR A 83 4.16 17.76 1.83
CA TYR A 83 3.28 17.20 2.86
C TYR A 83 3.56 15.73 3.13
N PHE A 84 3.62 15.40 4.41
CA PHE A 84 3.74 14.04 4.92
C PHE A 84 2.73 13.79 6.04
N MET A 85 2.54 12.52 6.42
CA MET A 85 1.78 12.17 7.61
C MET A 85 2.70 12.07 8.81
N TYR A 86 2.34 12.72 9.92
CA TYR A 86 3.18 12.88 11.11
C TYR A 86 2.38 12.67 12.40
N VAL A 87 3.01 12.07 13.40
CA VAL A 87 2.44 11.98 14.76
C VAL A 87 3.15 12.98 15.66
N ASP A 88 2.37 13.89 16.26
CA ASP A 88 2.92 14.95 17.10
C ASP A 88 3.51 14.46 18.42
N SER A 89 4.54 15.18 18.87
CA SER A 89 5.24 14.93 20.12
C SER A 89 4.57 15.49 21.37
N THR A 90 3.41 16.14 21.24
CA THR A 90 2.72 16.79 22.36
C THR A 90 1.25 16.37 22.54
N PRO A 91 0.74 16.21 23.79
CA PRO A 91 1.47 16.18 25.05
C PRO A 91 1.97 14.78 25.44
N ALA A 92 2.95 14.78 26.34
CA ALA A 92 3.61 13.64 26.97
C ALA A 92 2.66 12.72 27.76
N ALA A 93 1.84 11.93 27.06
CA ALA A 93 1.24 10.74 27.66
C ALA A 93 2.37 9.75 28.01
N SER A 94 2.16 8.89 29.01
CA SER A 94 3.12 7.83 29.38
C SER A 94 3.15 6.68 28.37
N SER A 95 2.27 6.71 27.39
CA SER A 95 2.16 5.79 26.28
C SER A 95 1.15 6.36 25.29
N GLY A 96 1.35 6.08 24.01
CA GLY A 96 0.42 6.50 22.97
C GLY A 96 0.40 5.50 21.84
N VAL A 97 -0.75 5.39 21.17
CA VAL A 97 -0.92 4.61 19.94
C VAL A 97 -1.63 5.49 18.93
N ALA A 98 -1.06 5.59 17.74
CA ALA A 98 -1.66 6.23 16.57
C ALA A 98 -1.75 5.21 15.43
N GLU A 99 -2.90 5.13 14.77
CA GLU A 99 -3.14 4.19 13.68
C GLU A 99 -3.71 4.92 12.47
N LEU A 100 -3.01 4.84 11.34
CA LEU A 100 -3.47 5.37 10.05
C LEU A 100 -3.84 4.19 9.14
N ARG A 101 -5.12 4.06 8.81
CA ARG A 101 -5.68 2.95 8.04
C ARG A 101 -5.92 3.35 6.58
N SER A 102 -5.58 2.46 5.66
CA SER A 102 -5.95 2.58 4.26
C SER A 102 -7.45 2.31 4.06
N ARG A 103 -7.95 2.52 2.84
CA ARG A 103 -9.19 1.87 2.38
C ARG A 103 -9.07 0.34 2.42
N THR A 104 -10.19 -0.35 2.27
CA THR A 104 -10.20 -1.80 2.03
C THR A 104 -9.83 -2.10 0.58
N PHE A 105 -8.81 -2.94 0.38
CA PHE A 105 -8.44 -3.50 -0.91
C PHE A 105 -9.11 -4.86 -1.09
N ASN A 106 -9.78 -5.09 -2.21
CA ASN A 106 -10.55 -6.32 -2.46
C ASN A 106 -9.69 -7.43 -3.08
N GLY A 107 -8.55 -7.71 -2.47
CA GLY A 107 -7.58 -8.67 -2.95
C GLY A 107 -6.37 -8.03 -3.65
N ALA A 108 -5.39 -8.87 -3.95
CA ALA A 108 -4.12 -8.48 -4.56
C ALA A 108 -3.47 -9.67 -5.27
N ALA A 109 -2.69 -9.39 -6.31
CA ALA A 109 -1.87 -10.36 -7.03
C ALA A 109 -0.67 -10.85 -6.23
N ALA A 110 -0.06 -11.94 -6.68
CA ALA A 110 1.08 -12.60 -6.06
C ALA A 110 2.30 -11.69 -5.85
N ALA A 111 2.58 -10.80 -6.80
CA ALA A 111 3.73 -9.88 -6.74
C ALA A 111 3.49 -8.64 -5.87
N CYS A 112 2.34 -8.55 -5.17
CA CYS A 112 1.95 -7.35 -4.44
C CYS A 112 2.93 -7.02 -3.32
N ARG A 113 3.41 -5.79 -3.30
CA ARG A 113 4.25 -5.23 -2.24
C ARG A 113 3.92 -3.78 -1.96
N VAL A 114 4.26 -3.33 -0.75
CA VAL A 114 4.14 -1.94 -0.32
C VAL A 114 5.55 -1.37 -0.16
N GLU A 115 5.73 -0.18 -0.72
CA GLU A 115 6.90 0.67 -0.60
C GLU A 115 6.46 1.99 0.03
N PHE A 116 7.26 2.57 0.93
CA PHE A 116 6.96 3.87 1.54
C PHE A 116 8.24 4.49 2.10
N ALA A 117 8.27 5.82 2.19
CA ALA A 117 9.28 6.55 2.92
C ALA A 117 8.84 6.70 4.38
N PHE A 118 9.80 6.65 5.30
CA PHE A 118 9.54 6.91 6.70
C PHE A 118 10.67 7.72 7.32
N TYR A 119 10.33 8.45 8.36
CA TYR A 119 11.25 9.20 9.20
C TYR A 119 10.97 8.84 10.66
N MET A 120 12.02 8.49 11.40
CA MET A 120 11.95 8.25 12.84
C MET A 120 13.20 8.83 13.49
N TYR A 121 13.01 9.75 14.43
CA TYR A 121 14.12 10.42 15.11
C TYR A 121 13.77 10.80 16.55
N GLY A 122 14.78 10.89 17.41
CA GLY A 122 14.64 11.26 18.82
C GLY A 122 15.05 10.14 19.78
N SER A 123 15.19 10.48 21.06
CA SER A 123 15.63 9.54 22.09
C SER A 123 14.57 8.51 22.49
N ASN A 124 13.30 8.81 22.23
CA ASN A 124 12.18 7.87 22.37
C ASN A 124 11.14 8.13 21.27
N ALA A 125 11.45 7.70 20.05
CA ALA A 125 10.53 7.76 18.90
C ALA A 125 9.56 6.56 18.84
N GLY A 126 9.59 5.65 19.82
CA GLY A 126 8.74 4.47 19.86
C GLY A 126 8.99 3.49 18.70
N THR A 127 7.91 2.87 18.23
CA THR A 127 7.90 1.93 17.10
C THR A 127 7.04 2.45 15.96
N LEU A 128 7.38 2.04 14.74
CA LEU A 128 6.53 2.14 13.56
C LEU A 128 6.37 0.74 12.99
N GLU A 129 5.12 0.31 12.82
CA GLU A 129 4.75 -0.99 12.27
C GLU A 129 3.83 -0.77 11.08
N LEU A 130 4.02 -1.57 10.02
CA LEU A 130 3.00 -1.74 8.98
C LEU A 130 2.28 -3.05 9.26
N LEU A 131 0.98 -2.95 9.51
CA LEU A 131 0.12 -4.08 9.79
C LEU A 131 -0.85 -4.33 8.63
N MET A 132 -1.21 -5.59 8.41
CA MET A 132 -2.30 -5.99 7.52
C MET A 132 -3.45 -6.53 8.36
N ASP A 133 -4.62 -5.93 8.21
CA ASP A 133 -5.87 -6.35 8.84
C ASP A 133 -6.78 -7.00 7.78
N THR A 134 -7.11 -8.27 7.95
CA THR A 134 -8.03 -9.02 7.05
C THR A 134 -9.48 -8.98 7.53
N GLY A 135 -9.76 -8.27 8.63
CA GLY A 135 -11.05 -8.31 9.34
C GLY A 135 -11.23 -9.55 10.22
N ILE A 136 -10.32 -10.53 10.12
CA ILE A 136 -10.29 -11.74 10.96
C ILE A 136 -9.01 -11.76 11.79
N GLU A 137 -7.88 -11.43 11.18
CA GLU A 137 -6.57 -11.43 11.82
C GLU A 137 -5.78 -10.18 11.43
N THR A 138 -4.89 -9.75 12.33
CA THR A 138 -3.95 -8.66 12.09
C THR A 138 -2.52 -9.21 12.12
N PHE A 139 -1.78 -8.99 11.04
CA PHE A 139 -0.40 -9.45 10.89
C PHE A 139 0.55 -8.26 10.84
N ASN A 140 1.71 -8.36 11.50
CA ASN A 140 2.80 -7.43 11.24
C ASN A 140 3.49 -7.84 9.93
N THR A 141 3.44 -6.97 8.93
CA THR A 141 4.00 -7.21 7.61
C THR A 141 5.38 -6.59 7.44
N TRP A 142 5.83 -5.77 8.37
CA TRP A 142 7.14 -5.14 8.32
C TRP A 142 8.25 -6.20 8.49
N GLN A 143 9.01 -6.46 7.43
CA GLN A 143 10.25 -7.23 7.46
C GLN A 143 11.43 -6.28 7.22
N THR A 144 12.42 -6.30 8.11
CA THR A 144 13.58 -5.39 8.08
C THR A 144 14.53 -5.60 6.90
N ILE A 145 14.24 -6.54 5.99
CA ILE A 145 15.12 -6.89 4.87
C ILE A 145 14.25 -7.09 3.61
N GLY A 146 14.29 -6.13 2.69
CA GLY A 146 13.79 -6.33 1.31
C GLY A 146 12.43 -5.69 0.95
N GLY A 147 11.79 -4.96 1.86
CA GLY A 147 10.48 -4.32 1.61
C GLY A 147 9.30 -5.16 2.11
N VAL A 148 8.08 -4.62 2.00
CA VAL A 148 6.89 -5.25 2.58
C VAL A 148 6.12 -6.02 1.51
N SER A 149 6.36 -7.31 1.41
CA SER A 149 5.62 -8.21 0.51
C SER A 149 4.25 -8.54 1.10
N ILE A 150 3.19 -8.24 0.35
CA ILE A 150 1.80 -8.56 0.69
C ILE A 150 1.41 -9.92 0.12
N GLY A 151 1.91 -10.23 -1.08
CA GLY A 151 1.60 -11.46 -1.77
C GLY A 151 0.13 -11.57 -2.19
N ARG A 152 -0.24 -12.75 -2.68
CA ARG A 152 -1.61 -13.03 -3.13
C ARG A 152 -2.63 -12.87 -1.99
N ARG A 153 -3.64 -12.02 -2.19
CA ARG A 153 -4.79 -11.87 -1.27
C ARG A 153 -6.11 -12.16 -1.99
N ARG A 154 -6.83 -13.19 -1.54
CA ARG A 154 -8.15 -13.58 -2.08
C ARG A 154 -9.32 -12.84 -1.44
N GLN A 155 -9.11 -12.29 -0.24
CA GLN A 155 -10.13 -11.58 0.54
C GLN A 155 -9.73 -10.12 0.73
N GLY A 156 -10.70 -9.32 1.19
CA GLY A 156 -10.48 -7.93 1.53
C GLY A 156 -9.43 -7.74 2.62
N PHE A 157 -8.59 -6.72 2.51
CA PHE A 157 -7.62 -6.35 3.55
C PHE A 157 -7.42 -4.84 3.63
N GLN A 158 -7.01 -4.36 4.80
CA GLN A 158 -6.54 -3.00 5.03
C GLN A 158 -5.08 -3.01 5.46
N LEU A 159 -4.36 -1.96 5.09
CA LEU A 159 -3.03 -1.66 5.61
C LEU A 159 -3.15 -0.62 6.71
N MET A 160 -2.29 -0.72 7.72
CA MET A 160 -2.29 0.19 8.86
C MET A 160 -0.86 0.55 9.26
N PHE A 161 -0.54 1.83 9.21
CA PHE A 161 0.65 2.35 9.88
C PHE A 161 0.31 2.57 11.34
N ARG A 162 0.90 1.74 12.20
CA ARG A 162 0.73 1.81 13.64
C ARG A 162 2.00 2.37 14.26
N HIS A 163 1.86 3.48 14.95
CA HIS A 163 2.90 4.03 15.80
C HIS A 163 2.52 3.78 17.25
N SER A 164 3.51 3.34 18.05
CA SER A 164 3.32 3.22 19.49
C SER A 164 4.56 3.59 20.28
N TYR A 165 4.39 4.12 21.48
CA TYR A 165 5.50 4.36 22.41
C TYR A 165 5.07 4.11 23.86
N SER A 166 6.07 3.99 24.73
CA SER A 166 5.90 3.95 26.18
C SER A 166 6.90 4.86 26.87
N GLY A 167 6.58 5.31 28.07
CA GLY A 167 7.33 6.33 28.79
C GLY A 167 7.11 7.73 28.23
N ARG A 168 8.03 8.64 28.57
CA ARG A 168 8.00 10.02 28.09
C ARG A 168 8.36 10.04 26.61
N TYR A 169 7.42 10.43 25.75
CA TYR A 169 7.68 10.58 24.33
C TYR A 169 8.68 11.72 24.09
N SER A 170 9.68 11.46 23.24
CA SER A 170 10.73 12.42 22.88
C SER A 170 11.32 12.04 21.54
N GLY A 171 10.45 11.98 20.54
CA GLY A 171 10.81 11.75 19.16
C GLY A 171 9.69 12.16 18.21
N ALA A 172 9.91 11.89 16.94
CA ALA A 172 8.98 12.15 15.86
C ALA A 172 8.94 10.94 14.93
N VAL A 173 7.75 10.65 14.41
CA VAL A 173 7.52 9.64 13.38
C VAL A 173 6.72 10.26 12.26
N ALA A 174 7.18 10.07 11.02
CA ALA A 174 6.46 10.47 9.83
C ALA A 174 6.55 9.39 8.74
N VAL A 175 5.54 9.35 7.88
CA VAL A 175 5.47 8.49 6.68
C VAL A 175 5.10 9.33 5.46
N ASP A 176 5.67 8.97 4.33
CA ASP A 176 5.42 9.62 3.04
C ASP A 176 5.54 8.58 1.89
N ASP A 177 5.15 8.95 0.68
CA ASP A 177 5.36 8.18 -0.56
C ASP A 177 4.87 6.72 -0.51
N VAL A 178 3.69 6.48 0.06
CA VAL A 178 3.12 5.14 0.18
C VAL A 178 2.66 4.63 -1.18
N THR A 179 3.28 3.56 -1.66
CA THR A 179 3.04 2.98 -2.97
C THR A 179 2.83 1.47 -2.89
N LEU A 180 1.70 0.99 -3.45
CA LEU A 180 1.46 -0.43 -3.71
C LEU A 180 1.93 -0.76 -5.14
N ARG A 181 2.77 -1.79 -5.28
CA ARG A 181 3.30 -2.24 -6.59
C ARG A 181 3.01 -3.71 -6.82
N GLY A 182 2.68 -4.05 -8.07
CA GLY A 182 2.44 -5.44 -8.48
C GLY A 182 1.20 -6.07 -7.84
N CYS A 183 0.24 -5.25 -7.40
CA CYS A 183 -0.98 -5.73 -6.74
C CYS A 183 -2.12 -5.98 -7.73
N ASP A 184 -2.03 -5.44 -8.94
CA ASP A 184 -2.98 -5.68 -10.03
C ASP A 184 -2.78 -7.08 -10.62
N PHE A 185 -3.87 -7.71 -11.04
CA PHE A 185 -3.80 -8.98 -11.78
C PHE A 185 -3.41 -8.74 -13.25
N PRO A 186 -2.71 -9.70 -13.88
CA PRO A 186 -2.40 -9.62 -15.29
C PRO A 186 -3.68 -9.52 -16.11
N LEU A 187 -3.72 -8.55 -17.03
CA LEU A 187 -4.90 -8.34 -17.88
C LEU A 187 -5.05 -9.49 -18.89
N PRO A 188 -6.29 -9.90 -19.22
CA PRO A 188 -6.55 -10.82 -20.32
C PRO A 188 -6.01 -10.30 -21.66
N GLN A 189 -5.34 -11.15 -22.43
CA GLN A 189 -4.80 -10.84 -23.75
C GLN A 189 -5.27 -11.85 -24.80
N GLN A 190 -5.32 -11.43 -26.07
CA GLN A 190 -5.70 -12.32 -27.17
C GLN A 190 -4.66 -13.42 -27.40
N SER A 191 -3.38 -13.07 -27.29
CA SER A 191 -2.25 -13.99 -27.41
C SER A 191 -1.11 -13.55 -26.50
N CYS A 192 -0.40 -14.53 -25.92
CA CYS A 192 0.78 -14.28 -25.11
C CYS A 192 2.06 -14.29 -25.95
N THR A 193 3.10 -13.58 -25.49
CA THR A 193 4.40 -13.53 -26.17
C THR A 193 5.21 -14.82 -25.99
N ALA A 194 6.26 -14.99 -26.80
CA ALA A 194 7.15 -16.14 -26.70
C ALA A 194 7.89 -16.12 -25.36
N GLY A 195 7.52 -17.04 -24.45
CA GLY A 195 8.05 -17.09 -23.08
C GLY A 195 6.95 -17.09 -22.02
N GLN A 196 5.74 -16.68 -22.41
CA GLN A 196 4.58 -16.60 -21.53
C GLN A 196 3.63 -17.78 -21.71
N TRP A 197 2.78 -18.00 -20.70
CA TRP A 197 1.71 -18.98 -20.69
C TRP A 197 0.36 -18.29 -20.53
N GLN A 198 -0.65 -18.81 -21.20
CA GLN A 198 -2.00 -18.23 -21.19
C GLN A 198 -2.88 -18.97 -20.17
N CYS A 199 -3.30 -18.22 -19.16
CA CYS A 199 -4.23 -18.63 -18.11
C CYS A 199 -5.63 -18.96 -18.65
N ALA A 200 -6.45 -19.64 -17.85
CA ALA A 200 -7.83 -19.97 -18.22
C ALA A 200 -8.70 -18.70 -18.42
N ASN A 201 -8.45 -17.66 -17.62
CA ASN A 201 -9.01 -16.31 -17.78
C ASN A 201 -8.37 -15.49 -18.93
N ARG A 202 -7.49 -16.10 -19.74
CA ARG A 202 -6.72 -15.49 -20.84
C ARG A 202 -5.66 -14.46 -20.43
N ALA A 203 -5.37 -14.32 -19.13
CA ALA A 203 -4.21 -13.55 -18.70
C ALA A 203 -2.91 -14.23 -19.16
N CYS A 204 -1.84 -13.44 -19.27
CA CYS A 204 -0.52 -13.93 -19.62
C CYS A 204 0.43 -13.76 -18.45
N ILE A 205 1.06 -14.86 -18.05
CA ILE A 205 2.11 -14.89 -17.02
C ILE A 205 3.39 -15.47 -17.61
N GLU A 206 4.53 -15.22 -16.98
CA GLU A 206 5.79 -15.85 -17.38
C GLU A 206 5.73 -17.36 -17.12
N LYS A 207 6.24 -18.19 -18.04
CA LYS A 207 6.25 -19.66 -17.86
C LYS A 207 6.99 -20.12 -16.61
N ALA A 208 7.89 -19.30 -16.06
CA ALA A 208 8.61 -19.58 -14.82
C ALA A 208 7.71 -19.55 -13.57
N LEU A 209 6.54 -18.91 -13.67
CA LEU A 209 5.52 -18.81 -12.61
C LEU A 209 4.47 -19.92 -12.71
N LEU A 210 4.71 -20.94 -13.54
CA LEU A 210 3.85 -22.11 -13.58
C LEU A 210 4.23 -23.04 -12.44
N CYS A 211 3.24 -23.39 -11.62
CA CYS A 211 3.33 -24.45 -10.63
C CYS A 211 4.35 -24.14 -9.53
N ASP A 212 4.39 -22.88 -9.12
CA ASP A 212 5.28 -22.38 -8.08
C ASP A 212 4.55 -22.19 -6.74
N LEU A 213 3.31 -22.69 -6.64
CA LEU A 213 2.40 -22.59 -5.49
C LEU A 213 1.84 -21.18 -5.26
N SER A 214 2.01 -20.27 -6.22
CA SER A 214 1.46 -18.92 -6.21
C SER A 214 0.33 -18.80 -7.25
N ASP A 215 -0.67 -17.96 -6.96
CA ASP A 215 -1.77 -17.70 -7.89
C ASP A 215 -1.48 -16.39 -8.64
N ASP A 216 -0.70 -16.51 -9.71
CA ASP A 216 -0.23 -15.42 -10.56
C ASP A 216 -1.25 -15.09 -11.64
N CYS A 217 -2.00 -16.09 -12.10
CA CYS A 217 -3.12 -15.89 -13.01
C CYS A 217 -4.30 -15.11 -12.38
N GLY A 218 -4.45 -15.18 -11.05
CA GLY A 218 -5.60 -14.65 -10.30
C GLY A 218 -6.84 -15.54 -10.31
N ASP A 219 -6.87 -16.57 -11.16
CA ASP A 219 -7.88 -17.63 -11.24
C ASP A 219 -7.32 -19.02 -10.88
N ASN A 220 -6.06 -19.09 -10.44
CA ASN A 220 -5.34 -20.29 -10.02
C ASN A 220 -5.14 -21.35 -11.12
N SER A 221 -5.27 -20.96 -12.40
CA SER A 221 -5.17 -21.89 -13.53
C SER A 221 -3.73 -22.33 -13.83
N ASP A 222 -2.76 -21.47 -13.55
CA ASP A 222 -1.32 -21.75 -13.50
C ASP A 222 -0.98 -22.95 -12.62
N GLU A 223 -1.56 -23.01 -11.42
CA GLU A 223 -1.29 -24.08 -10.46
C GLU A 223 -2.09 -25.37 -10.76
N SER A 224 -3.28 -25.22 -11.35
CA SER A 224 -4.13 -26.35 -11.71
C SER A 224 -3.54 -27.23 -12.81
N ALA A 225 -2.69 -26.66 -13.67
CA ALA A 225 -2.08 -27.37 -14.79
C ALA A 225 -1.09 -28.46 -14.34
N CYS A 226 -0.47 -28.31 -13.16
CA CYS A 226 0.53 -29.26 -12.66
C CYS A 226 0.01 -30.46 -11.90
N CYS A 227 -1.29 -30.52 -11.60
CA CYS A 227 -1.93 -31.73 -11.07
C CYS A 227 -1.99 -32.91 -12.06
N LYS A 228 -1.21 -32.87 -13.15
CA LYS A 228 -1.04 -33.97 -14.13
C LYS A 228 0.35 -34.64 -14.08
N LEU A 229 1.19 -34.32 -13.10
CA LEU A 229 2.55 -34.89 -12.95
C LEU A 229 2.73 -35.76 -11.68
N HIS A 230 1.69 -36.47 -11.26
CA HIS A 230 1.81 -37.61 -10.35
C HIS A 230 0.92 -38.78 -10.81
#